data_AF-A0A6A4HFF3-F1
#
_entry.id   AF-A0A6A4HFF3-F1
#
_cell.length_a   1.000
_cell.length_b   1.000
_cell.length_c   1.000
_cell.angle_alpha   90.00
_cell.angle_beta   90.00
_cell.angle_gamma   90.00
#
_symmetry.space_group_name_H-M   'P 1'
#
loop_
_entity.id
_entity.type
_entity.pdbx_description
1 polymer ?
#
loop_
_entity_poly.entity_id
_entity_poly.type
_entity_poly.pdbx_seq_one_letter_code
_entity_poly.pdbx_strand_id
1 'polypeptide(L)'
;MSLELHGNDPQNPTWLPSSQHAIQTENSMESNATSVHRLVDDVLRLIFIECLPTVDVSDHNFPTILMRSNPTNVLTRVCARWTQLAHSTPELWQRIRIDLADYVRAFGIEQLSMQQNLFPLELWYERSVACPTLYRDDY
;
A
#
# COMPACT_ATOMS: atom_id res chain seq x y z
N MET A 1 -18.58 -80.66 19.91
CA MET A 1 -18.53 -79.19 20.14
C MET A 1 -18.18 -78.54 18.81
N SER A 2 -19.03 -77.60 18.39
CA SER A 2 -18.89 -76.64 17.29
C SER A 2 -19.12 -77.07 15.83
N LEU A 3 -19.89 -76.20 15.18
CA LEU A 3 -20.60 -76.25 13.91
C LEU A 3 -19.75 -75.87 12.68
N GLU A 4 -20.31 -76.27 11.55
CA GLU A 4 -19.99 -76.07 10.14
C GLU A 4 -20.01 -74.60 9.64
N LEU A 5 -19.09 -74.20 8.73
CA LEU A 5 -19.21 -73.98 7.26
C LEU A 5 -19.50 -72.54 6.78
N HIS A 6 -19.03 -72.29 5.55
CA HIS A 6 -19.20 -71.14 4.62
C HIS A 6 -18.27 -69.92 4.82
N GLY A 7 -17.53 -69.42 3.83
CA GLY A 7 -17.43 -69.75 2.41
C GLY A 7 -16.39 -68.87 1.68
N ASN A 8 -15.82 -69.45 0.60
CA ASN A 8 -15.22 -68.89 -0.63
C ASN A 8 -15.70 -67.46 -1.03
N ASP A 9 -15.01 -66.57 -1.77
CA ASP A 9 -13.72 -66.47 -2.48
C ASP A 9 -13.64 -64.97 -2.98
N PRO A 10 -12.88 -64.50 -4.01
CA PRO A 10 -11.95 -63.36 -3.89
C PRO A 10 -12.21 -62.20 -4.89
N GLN A 11 -12.24 -60.93 -4.49
CA GLN A 11 -11.99 -59.81 -5.44
C GLN A 11 -11.32 -58.59 -4.76
N ASN A 12 -10.11 -58.31 -5.21
CA ASN A 12 -9.39 -57.02 -5.11
C ASN A 12 -10.12 -55.99 -6.03
N PRO A 13 -10.21 -54.67 -5.75
CA PRO A 13 -9.06 -53.74 -5.84
C PRO A 13 -8.99 -52.60 -4.80
N THR A 14 -7.75 -52.24 -4.42
CA THR A 14 -7.18 -50.87 -4.33
C THR A 14 -8.08 -49.71 -3.86
N TRP A 15 -7.73 -48.99 -2.77
CA TRP A 15 -7.75 -47.52 -2.73
C TRP A 15 -6.81 -46.94 -1.65
N LEU A 16 -6.15 -45.86 -2.07
CA LEU A 16 -5.13 -45.00 -1.47
C LEU A 16 -5.56 -44.25 -0.18
N PRO A 17 -4.61 -43.59 0.53
CA PRO A 17 -4.83 -42.97 1.83
C PRO A 17 -5.79 -41.77 1.74
N SER A 18 -6.88 -41.81 2.52
CA SER A 18 -7.90 -40.76 2.62
C SER A 18 -7.48 -39.59 3.54
N SER A 19 -6.36 -38.94 3.22
CA SER A 19 -5.86 -37.78 4.01
C SER A 19 -5.53 -36.55 3.17
N GLN A 20 -6.23 -36.31 2.05
CA GLN A 20 -6.05 -35.09 1.23
C GLN A 20 -7.24 -34.12 1.21
N HIS A 21 -8.42 -34.51 1.73
CA HIS A 21 -9.61 -33.65 1.70
C HIS A 21 -9.79 -32.74 2.91
N ALA A 22 -9.06 -32.96 4.02
CA ALA A 22 -9.18 -32.11 5.22
C ALA A 22 -8.34 -30.82 5.17
N ILE A 23 -7.44 -30.66 4.18
CA ILE A 23 -6.46 -29.55 4.14
C ILE A 23 -6.87 -28.47 3.11
N GLN A 24 -7.87 -28.69 2.26
CA GLN A 24 -8.21 -27.74 1.18
C GLN A 24 -9.19 -26.62 1.57
N THR A 25 -9.94 -26.76 2.66
CA THR A 25 -10.93 -25.75 3.08
C THR A 25 -10.32 -24.53 3.77
N GLU A 26 -9.17 -24.67 4.43
CA GLU A 26 -8.53 -23.53 5.13
C GLU A 26 -7.80 -22.59 4.15
N ASN A 27 -7.16 -23.13 3.11
CA ASN A 27 -6.43 -22.32 2.11
C ASN A 27 -7.34 -21.44 1.23
N SER A 28 -8.64 -21.76 1.10
CA SER A 28 -9.57 -21.02 0.22
C SER A 28 -10.10 -19.72 0.85
N MET A 29 -10.38 -19.71 2.16
CA MET A 29 -10.87 -18.51 2.86
C MET A 29 -9.78 -17.45 3.01
N GLU A 30 -8.53 -17.86 3.22
CA GLU A 30 -7.40 -16.95 3.38
C GLU A 30 -6.98 -16.29 2.04
N SER A 31 -7.10 -17.01 0.93
CA SER A 31 -6.94 -16.47 -0.43
C SER A 31 -7.98 -15.39 -0.76
N ASN A 32 -9.23 -15.56 -0.32
CA ASN A 32 -10.29 -14.58 -0.53
C ASN A 32 -10.09 -13.33 0.34
N ALA A 33 -9.70 -13.51 1.60
CA ALA A 33 -9.40 -12.38 2.50
C ALA A 33 -8.26 -11.52 1.96
N THR A 34 -7.16 -12.14 1.52
CA THR A 34 -6.03 -11.42 0.92
C THR A 34 -6.40 -10.70 -0.37
N SER A 35 -7.22 -11.31 -1.23
CA SER A 35 -7.72 -10.70 -2.47
C SER A 35 -8.62 -9.48 -2.20
N VAL A 36 -9.53 -9.59 -1.23
CA VAL A 36 -10.40 -8.47 -0.81
C VAL A 36 -9.57 -7.34 -0.18
N HIS A 37 -8.57 -7.66 0.63
CA HIS A 37 -7.69 -6.64 1.22
C HIS A 37 -6.90 -5.87 0.18
N ARG A 38 -6.38 -6.56 -0.85
CA ARG A 38 -5.71 -5.92 -2.00
C ARG A 38 -6.64 -4.98 -2.75
N LEU A 39 -7.86 -5.42 -3.05
CA LEU A 39 -8.85 -4.57 -3.72
C LEU A 39 -9.14 -3.30 -2.90
N VAL A 40 -9.29 -3.43 -1.58
CA VAL A 40 -9.49 -2.27 -0.69
C VAL A 40 -8.28 -1.33 -0.73
N ASP A 41 -7.07 -1.87 -0.73
CA ASP A 41 -5.85 -1.06 -0.82
C ASP A 41 -5.79 -0.30 -2.16
N ASP A 42 -6.14 -0.94 -3.27
CA ASP A 42 -6.14 -0.31 -4.60
C ASP A 42 -7.19 0.80 -4.70
N VAL A 43 -8.40 0.58 -4.18
CA VAL A 43 -9.44 1.61 -4.11
C VAL A 43 -9.00 2.78 -3.22
N LEU A 44 -8.34 2.51 -2.09
CA LEU A 44 -7.80 3.58 -1.24
C LEU A 44 -6.72 4.38 -1.97
N ARG A 45 -5.83 3.75 -2.73
CA ARG A 45 -4.83 4.45 -3.55
C ARG A 45 -5.50 5.37 -4.57
N LEU A 46 -6.55 4.92 -5.25
CA LEU A 46 -7.31 5.74 -6.18
C LEU A 46 -7.94 6.96 -5.48
N ILE A 47 -8.55 6.76 -4.31
CA ILE A 47 -9.10 7.86 -3.51
C ILE A 47 -8.00 8.84 -3.11
N PHE A 48 -6.82 8.36 -2.73
CA PHE A 48 -5.71 9.21 -2.32
C PHE A 48 -5.23 10.10 -3.48
N ILE A 49 -5.11 9.53 -4.68
CA ILE A 49 -4.73 10.26 -5.90
C ILE A 49 -5.79 11.32 -6.23
N GLU A 50 -7.07 10.99 -6.09
CA GLU A 50 -8.17 11.94 -6.33
C GLU A 50 -8.21 13.09 -5.29
N CYS A 51 -7.59 12.92 -4.13
CA CYS A 51 -7.43 13.99 -3.15
C CYS A 51 -6.31 14.99 -3.51
N LEU A 52 -5.53 14.73 -4.56
CA LEU A 52 -4.43 15.62 -4.95
C LEU A 52 -4.95 16.94 -5.57
N PRO A 53 -4.19 18.04 -5.43
CA PRO A 53 -4.58 19.32 -6.01
C PRO A 53 -4.57 19.23 -7.54
N THR A 54 -5.68 19.64 -8.16
CA THR A 54 -5.81 19.73 -9.63
C THR A 54 -5.20 21.01 -10.21
N VAL A 55 -4.91 21.99 -9.35
CA VAL A 55 -4.24 23.25 -9.73
C VAL A 55 -2.76 23.05 -10.03
N ASP A 56 -2.16 23.99 -10.75
CA ASP A 56 -0.72 23.97 -11.00
C ASP A 56 0.09 24.26 -9.72
N VAL A 57 1.33 23.73 -9.62
CA VAL A 57 2.23 23.99 -8.47
C VAL A 57 2.55 25.48 -8.34
N SER A 58 2.54 26.22 -9.46
CA SER A 58 2.76 27.66 -9.50
C SER A 58 1.55 28.46 -8.99
N ASP A 59 0.36 27.86 -8.89
CA ASP A 59 -0.85 28.51 -8.39
C ASP A 59 -0.71 28.78 -6.89
N HIS A 60 -1.10 29.97 -6.43
CA HIS A 60 -1.03 30.34 -5.02
C HIS A 60 -1.87 29.40 -4.12
N ASN A 61 -2.92 28.77 -4.67
CA ASN A 61 -3.83 27.85 -3.98
C ASN A 61 -3.26 26.43 -3.80
N PHE A 62 -2.15 26.09 -4.46
CA PHE A 62 -1.53 24.77 -4.30
C PHE A 62 -1.08 24.57 -2.83
N PRO A 63 -1.42 23.50 -2.11
CA PRO A 63 -1.06 23.37 -0.69
C PRO A 63 0.47 23.22 -0.51
N THR A 64 1.07 24.03 0.38
CA THR A 64 2.48 23.87 0.75
C THR A 64 2.69 22.60 1.58
N ILE A 65 3.89 22.01 1.56
CA ILE A 65 4.21 20.81 2.34
C ILE A 65 4.06 21.01 3.86
N LEU A 66 4.16 22.24 4.35
CA LEU A 66 3.99 22.54 5.78
C LEU A 66 2.52 22.77 6.17
N MET A 67 1.63 22.88 5.20
CA MET A 67 0.20 23.07 5.44
C MET A 67 -0.41 21.79 6.02
N ARG A 68 -1.11 21.88 7.15
CA ARG A 68 -1.78 20.72 7.76
C ARG A 68 -2.86 20.10 6.87
N SER A 69 -3.50 20.91 6.03
CA SER A 69 -4.50 20.47 5.07
C SER A 69 -3.91 19.98 3.75
N ASN A 70 -2.58 19.94 3.61
CA ASN A 70 -1.96 19.28 2.47
C ASN A 70 -2.41 17.80 2.44
N PRO A 71 -2.93 17.29 1.30
CA PRO A 71 -3.52 15.96 1.24
C PRO A 71 -2.54 14.87 1.66
N THR A 72 -1.28 14.97 1.24
CA THR A 72 -0.22 14.02 1.62
C THR A 72 0.02 14.00 3.14
N ASN A 73 -0.04 15.16 3.80
CA ASN A 73 0.06 15.25 5.27
C ASN A 73 -1.17 14.68 5.99
N VAL A 74 -2.37 14.89 5.44
CA VAL A 74 -3.61 14.36 6.03
C VAL A 74 -3.62 12.85 5.92
N LEU A 75 -3.40 12.31 4.72
CA LEU A 75 -3.46 10.89 4.41
C LEU A 75 -2.43 10.07 5.22
N THR A 76 -1.23 10.62 5.44
CA THR A 76 -0.18 9.93 6.21
C THR A 76 -0.43 9.90 7.72
N ARG A 77 -1.45 10.59 8.23
CA ARG A 77 -1.72 10.72 9.69
C ARG A 77 -3.05 10.08 10.14
N VAL A 78 -3.82 9.47 9.24
CA VAL A 78 -5.14 8.89 9.57
C VAL A 78 -5.00 7.63 10.43
N CYS A 79 -4.29 6.61 9.93
CA CYS A 79 -4.03 5.36 10.62
C CYS A 79 -2.81 4.66 10.01
N ALA A 80 -2.24 3.67 10.69
CA ALA A 80 -1.03 2.98 10.22
C ALA A 80 -1.15 2.41 8.79
N ARG A 81 -2.32 1.85 8.43
CA ARG A 81 -2.58 1.33 7.07
C ARG A 81 -2.56 2.45 6.03
N TRP A 82 -3.20 3.58 6.30
CA TRP A 82 -3.20 4.72 5.38
C TRP A 82 -1.81 5.33 5.24
N THR A 83 -1.06 5.43 6.34
CA THR A 83 0.34 5.85 6.32
C THR A 83 1.18 4.96 5.41
N GLN A 84 1.07 3.63 5.56
CA GLN A 84 1.79 2.67 4.70
C GLN A 84 1.39 2.80 3.24
N LEU A 85 0.09 2.85 2.95
CA LEU A 85 -0.42 3.00 1.59
C LEU A 85 0.06 4.31 0.96
N ALA A 86 -0.10 5.43 1.65
CA ALA A 86 0.33 6.73 1.16
C ALA A 86 1.83 6.78 0.90
N HIS A 87 2.66 6.23 1.79
CA HIS A 87 4.11 6.13 1.57
C HIS A 87 4.45 5.24 0.37
N SER A 88 3.69 4.16 0.14
CA SER A 88 3.88 3.22 -0.98
C SER A 88 3.23 3.65 -2.29
N THR A 89 2.63 4.84 -2.36
CA THR A 89 1.94 5.36 -3.56
C THR A 89 2.72 6.55 -4.09
N PRO A 90 3.67 6.34 -5.01
CA PRO A 90 4.59 7.38 -5.46
C PRO A 90 3.92 8.60 -6.10
N GLU A 91 2.76 8.42 -6.71
CA GLU A 91 1.96 9.47 -7.34
C GLU A 91 1.63 10.61 -6.35
N LEU A 92 1.49 10.31 -5.06
CA LEU A 92 1.25 11.31 -4.01
C LEU A 92 2.44 12.21 -3.72
N TRP A 93 3.63 11.84 -4.22
CA TRP A 93 4.90 12.49 -3.96
C TRP A 93 5.50 13.14 -5.22
N GLN A 94 4.76 13.20 -6.33
CA GLN A 94 5.28 13.77 -7.59
C GLN A 94 5.40 15.30 -7.58
N ARG A 95 4.54 16.00 -6.81
CA ARG A 95 4.44 17.47 -6.83
C ARG A 95 4.54 18.03 -5.43
N ILE A 96 5.52 18.91 -5.20
CA ILE A 96 5.75 19.57 -3.90
C ILE A 96 5.84 21.08 -4.10
N ARG A 97 5.24 21.83 -3.18
CA ARG A 97 5.45 23.27 -3.04
C ARG A 97 6.02 23.59 -1.67
N ILE A 98 7.12 24.33 -1.66
CA ILE A 98 7.81 24.78 -0.46
C ILE A 98 7.77 26.29 -0.47
N ASP A 99 7.11 26.88 0.52
CA ASP A 99 7.20 28.31 0.75
C ASP A 99 8.33 28.55 1.77
N LEU A 100 9.35 29.29 1.35
CA LEU A 100 10.50 29.59 2.18
C LEU A 100 10.12 30.40 3.42
N ALA A 101 9.11 31.28 3.34
CA ALA A 101 8.64 32.04 4.48
C ALA A 101 7.95 31.14 5.51
N ASP A 102 7.14 30.18 5.06
CA ASP A 102 6.54 29.18 5.96
C ASP A 102 7.60 28.27 6.58
N TYR A 103 8.62 27.91 5.81
CA TYR A 103 9.73 27.10 6.28
C TYR A 103 10.56 27.83 7.33
N VAL A 104 10.94 29.08 7.08
CA VAL A 104 11.63 29.95 8.05
C VAL A 104 10.78 30.12 9.31
N ARG A 105 9.46 30.27 9.18
CA ARG A 105 8.57 30.37 10.34
C ARG A 105 8.52 29.07 11.15
N ALA A 106 8.53 27.92 10.49
CA ALA A 106 8.43 26.61 11.15
C ALA A 106 9.75 26.15 11.80
N PHE A 107 10.89 26.44 11.18
CA PHE A 107 12.19 25.87 11.54
C PHE A 107 13.25 26.91 11.96
N GLY A 108 13.06 28.18 11.59
CA GLY A 108 14.03 29.26 11.82
C GLY A 108 15.09 29.34 10.70
N ILE A 109 15.69 30.53 10.54
CA ILE A 109 16.70 30.78 9.50
C ILE A 109 18.00 30.00 9.78
N GLU A 110 18.36 29.83 11.05
CA GLU A 110 19.57 29.08 11.45
C GLU A 110 19.47 27.59 11.10
N GLN A 111 18.25 27.04 11.01
CA GLN A 111 18.04 25.66 10.59
C GLN A 111 18.09 25.45 9.08
N LEU A 112 18.02 26.50 8.26
CA LEU A 112 18.22 26.42 6.82
C LEU A 112 19.70 26.25 6.45
N SER A 113 20.61 26.75 7.28
CA SER A 113 22.06 26.59 7.06
C SER A 113 22.57 25.21 7.51
N MET A 114 21.87 24.56 8.44
CA MET A 114 22.11 23.18 8.80
C MET A 114 21.30 22.23 7.90
N GLN A 115 21.98 21.41 7.11
CA GLN A 115 21.39 20.34 6.29
C GLN A 115 20.46 19.36 7.05
N GLN A 116 20.43 19.43 8.39
CA GLN A 116 19.71 18.51 9.27
C GLN A 116 18.18 18.63 9.22
N ASN A 117 17.61 19.74 8.72
CA ASN A 117 16.14 19.92 8.68
C ASN A 117 15.51 19.70 7.31
N LEU A 118 16.29 19.33 6.29
CA LEU A 118 15.78 18.91 4.98
C LEU A 118 15.04 17.56 5.04
N PHE A 119 14.85 16.98 6.23
CA PHE A 119 14.15 15.71 6.45
C PHE A 119 12.79 15.60 5.72
N PRO A 120 11.95 16.66 5.62
CA PRO A 120 10.73 16.59 4.81
C PRO A 120 11.00 16.43 3.31
N LEU A 121 12.12 16.94 2.80
CA LEU A 121 12.48 16.93 1.38
C LEU A 121 13.20 15.67 0.94
N GLU A 122 14.12 15.17 1.76
CA GLU A 122 14.81 13.91 1.48
C GLU A 122 13.81 12.76 1.43
N LEU A 123 12.93 12.71 2.42
CA LEU A 123 11.85 11.72 2.47
C LEU A 123 10.88 11.86 1.30
N TRP A 124 10.58 13.09 0.88
CA TRP A 124 9.76 13.33 -0.30
C TRP A 124 10.44 12.84 -1.58
N TYR A 125 11.74 13.12 -1.71
CA TYR A 125 12.55 12.69 -2.83
C TYR A 125 12.59 11.16 -2.93
N GLU A 126 12.91 10.45 -1.85
CA GLU A 126 12.93 8.98 -1.81
C GLU A 126 11.62 8.36 -2.31
N ARG A 127 10.48 8.94 -1.91
CA ARG A 127 9.16 8.43 -2.28
C ARG A 127 8.76 8.79 -3.70
N SER A 128 9.16 9.96 -4.18
CA SER A 128 8.91 10.39 -5.55
C SER A 128 9.66 9.53 -6.57
N VAL A 129 10.89 9.09 -6.23
CA VAL A 129 11.73 8.24 -7.09
C VAL A 129 11.19 6.81 -7.20
N ALA A 130 10.41 6.34 -6.23
CA ALA A 130 9.72 5.05 -6.33
C ALA A 130 8.61 5.05 -7.40
N CYS A 131 8.27 6.21 -7.99
CA CYS A 131 7.35 6.28 -9.12
C CYS A 131 8.05 5.68 -10.33
N PRO A 132 7.53 4.60 -10.94
CA PRO A 132 7.97 4.20 -12.27
C PRO A 132 7.84 5.45 -13.13
N THR A 133 8.97 5.92 -13.64
CA THR A 133 9.06 7.14 -14.42
C THR A 133 7.89 7.19 -15.38
N LEU A 134 7.09 8.25 -15.32
CA LEU A 134 6.26 8.72 -16.43
C LEU A 134 7.21 9.18 -17.55
N TYR A 135 8.08 8.28 -18.02
CA TYR A 135 8.69 8.35 -19.34
C TYR A 135 7.61 7.80 -20.28
N ARG A 136 6.57 8.62 -20.47
CA ARG A 136 5.78 8.51 -21.68
C ARG A 136 6.69 9.10 -22.75
N ASP A 137 7.30 8.20 -23.53
CA ASP A 137 7.88 8.54 -24.82
C ASP A 137 6.79 9.20 -25.66
N ASP A 138 6.66 10.52 -25.56
CA ASP A 138 5.88 11.30 -26.50
C ASP A 138 6.77 11.54 -27.73
N TYR A 139 6.46 10.77 -28.78
CA TYR A 139 6.95 10.87 -30.16
C TYR A 139 6.63 12.21 -30.81
#